data_AF-A0A960FI62-F1
#
_entry.id   AF-A0A960FI62-F1
#
_cell.length_a   1.000
_cell.length_b   1.000
_cell.length_c   1.000
_cell.angle_alpha   90.00
_cell.angle_beta   90.00
_cell.angle_gamma   90.00
#
_symmetry.space_group_name_H-M   'P 1'
#
loop_
_entity.id
_entity.type
_entity.pdbx_description
1 polymer ?
#
loop_
_entity_poly.entity_id
_entity_poly.type
_entity_poly.pdbx_seq_one_letter_code
_entity_poly.pdbx_strand_id
1 'polypeptide(L)'
;MSEIVNIVGREILDSRGNPTVEVEIELDSGALGRAAVPSGASTGEHEAVELRDGGDRFLGKGVTTAVGYVNGEIADVLRGMDALEQRQIDSELVSLDGTANKARLGANAILGVSLAVAKAAALELELPLYRYVG
;
A
#
# COMPACT_ATOMS: atom_id res chain seq x y z
N MET A 1 -5.64 -4.01 -20.50
CA MET A 1 -4.18 -3.96 -20.30
C MET A 1 -3.98 -3.70 -18.82
N SER A 2 -2.95 -4.29 -18.22
CA SER A 2 -2.80 -4.36 -16.76
C SER A 2 -1.57 -3.59 -16.24
N GLU A 3 -1.00 -2.71 -17.06
CA GLU A 3 0.19 -1.94 -16.69
C GLU A 3 -0.18 -0.86 -15.68
N ILE A 4 0.57 -0.75 -14.59
CA ILE A 4 0.34 0.29 -13.58
C ILE A 4 0.81 1.65 -14.12
N VAL A 5 -0.11 2.59 -14.27
CA VAL A 5 0.19 3.94 -14.79
C VAL A 5 0.22 5.00 -13.69
N ASN A 6 -0.56 4.82 -12.63
CA ASN A 6 -0.64 5.78 -11.54
C ASN A 6 -0.77 5.09 -10.17
N ILE A 7 -0.13 5.70 -9.17
CA ILE A 7 -0.10 5.24 -7.79
C ILE A 7 -0.26 6.48 -6.92
N VAL A 8 -1.29 6.51 -6.08
CA VAL A 8 -1.57 7.64 -5.20
C VAL A 8 -1.84 7.16 -3.77
N GLY A 9 -0.99 7.60 -2.85
CA GLY A 9 -1.17 7.47 -1.42
C GLY A 9 -1.79 8.72 -0.80
N ARG A 10 -2.64 8.54 0.22
CA ARG A 10 -3.23 9.63 1.00
C ARG A 10 -3.43 9.23 2.46
N GLU A 11 -3.39 10.23 3.34
CA GLU A 11 -3.73 10.07 4.75
C GLU A 11 -5.25 10.20 4.93
N ILE A 12 -5.88 9.19 5.51
CA ILE A 12 -7.31 9.19 5.90
C ILE A 12 -7.45 8.85 7.39
N LEU A 13 -8.67 8.82 7.92
CA LEU A 13 -8.92 8.44 9.32
C LEU A 13 -9.50 7.04 9.43
N ASP A 14 -9.00 6.27 10.39
CA ASP A 14 -9.56 4.97 10.78
C ASP A 14 -10.82 5.11 11.65
N SER A 15 -11.42 3.98 12.02
CA SER A 15 -12.63 3.93 12.87
C SER A 15 -12.46 4.49 14.29
N ARG A 16 -11.22 4.74 14.71
CA ARG A 16 -10.85 5.34 16.01
C ARG A 16 -10.40 6.80 15.86
N GLY A 17 -10.50 7.37 14.66
CA GLY A 17 -10.08 8.74 14.36
C GLY A 17 -8.56 8.93 14.32
N ASN A 18 -7.77 7.85 14.22
CA ASN A 18 -6.32 7.98 14.00
C ASN A 18 -6.02 7.99 12.49
N PRO A 19 -4.95 8.66 12.06
CA PRO A 19 -4.50 8.60 10.68
C PRO A 19 -4.19 7.17 10.23
N THR A 20 -4.46 6.86 8.97
CA THR A 20 -3.99 5.65 8.29
C THR A 20 -3.78 5.91 6.80
N VAL A 21 -3.09 4.99 6.12
CA VAL A 21 -2.74 5.08 4.71
C VAL A 21 -3.86 4.47 3.86
N GLU A 22 -4.32 5.23 2.86
CA GLU A 22 -5.09 4.72 1.73
C GLU A 22 -4.25 4.84 0.46
N VAL A 23 -4.28 3.80 -0.37
CA VAL A 23 -3.58 3.73 -1.65
C VAL A 23 -4.59 3.45 -2.76
N GLU A 24 -4.36 4.11 -3.89
CA GLU A 24 -5.09 3.94 -5.13
C GLU A 24 -4.12 3.60 -6.26
N ILE A 25 -4.46 2.58 -7.05
CA ILE A 25 -3.72 2.10 -8.21
C ILE A 25 -4.62 2.23 -9.43
N GLU A 26 -4.12 2.87 -10.46
CA GLU A 26 -4.78 2.97 -11.76
C GLU A 26 -3.95 2.20 -12.79
N LEU A 27 -4.63 1.36 -13.57
CA LEU A 27 -4.04 0.64 -14.68
C LEU A 27 -4.28 1.40 -15.99
N ASP A 28 -3.50 1.10 -17.01
CA ASP A 28 -3.64 1.71 -18.34
C ASP A 28 -4.99 1.44 -19.02
N SER A 29 -5.71 0.39 -18.61
CA SER A 29 -7.11 0.15 -18.97
C SER A 29 -8.11 1.14 -18.35
N GLY A 30 -7.70 1.88 -17.32
CA GLY A 30 -8.57 2.68 -16.46
C GLY A 30 -9.13 1.91 -15.25
N ALA A 31 -8.81 0.62 -15.08
CA ALA A 31 -9.18 -0.12 -13.88
C ALA A 31 -8.53 0.51 -12.63
N LEU A 32 -9.32 0.72 -11.57
CA LEU A 32 -8.89 1.47 -10.39
C LEU A 32 -9.13 0.67 -9.10
N GLY A 33 -8.03 0.23 -8.47
CA GLY A 33 -8.05 -0.47 -7.20
C GLY A 33 -7.72 0.45 -6.03
N ARG A 34 -8.46 0.34 -4.93
CA ARG A 34 -8.25 1.17 -3.73
C ARG A 34 -8.23 0.36 -2.45
N ALA A 35 -7.27 0.60 -1.56
CA ALA A 35 -7.18 -0.06 -0.27
C ALA A 35 -6.74 0.91 0.83
N ALA A 36 -7.47 0.88 1.96
CA ALA A 36 -7.06 1.51 3.21
C ALA A 36 -6.53 0.44 4.16
N VAL A 37 -5.43 0.72 4.84
CA VAL A 37 -4.79 -0.24 5.76
C VAL A 37 -5.37 -0.07 7.16
N PRO A 38 -5.79 -1.14 7.83
CA PRO A 38 -6.24 -1.04 9.22
C PRO A 38 -5.05 -0.73 10.15
N SER A 39 -5.30 0.09 11.17
CA SER A 39 -4.31 0.34 12.22
C SER A 39 -4.34 -0.79 13.26
N GLY A 40 -3.19 -1.43 13.48
CA GLY A 40 -3.00 -2.39 14.57
C GLY A 40 -2.91 -1.67 15.92
N ALA A 41 -3.30 -2.35 16.99
CA ALA A 41 -2.94 -1.93 18.36
C ALA A 41 -1.77 -2.77 18.91
N SER A 42 -1.44 -3.88 18.24
CA SER A 42 -0.35 -4.78 18.62
C SER A 42 0.97 -4.21 18.13
N THR A 43 1.98 -4.23 19.00
CA THR A 43 3.37 -3.85 18.71
C THR A 43 4.28 -5.03 19.02
N GLY A 44 3.85 -6.26 18.69
CA GLY A 44 4.65 -7.45 18.94
C GLY A 44 6.03 -7.30 18.29
N GLU A 45 7.09 -7.67 19.01
CA GLU A 45 8.49 -7.47 18.56
C GLU A 45 8.84 -8.21 17.26
N HIS A 46 7.98 -9.15 16.82
CA HIS A 46 8.13 -9.93 15.60
C HIS A 46 7.13 -9.54 14.50
N GLU A 47 6.31 -8.52 14.71
CA GLU A 47 5.34 -8.05 13.72
C GLU A 47 5.98 -7.09 12.71
N ALA A 48 5.36 -6.98 11.53
CA ALA A 48 5.74 -5.95 10.58
C ALA A 48 5.39 -4.56 11.15
N VAL A 49 6.29 -3.60 10.97
CA VAL A 49 6.22 -2.31 11.67
C VAL A 49 5.41 -1.31 10.87
N GLU A 50 4.34 -0.81 11.45
CA GLU A 50 3.63 0.36 10.93
C GLU A 50 4.48 1.62 11.09
N LEU A 51 4.67 2.38 10.02
CA LEU A 51 5.40 3.64 10.08
C LEU A 51 4.46 4.79 10.48
N ARG A 52 4.82 5.47 11.57
CA ARG A 52 4.15 6.65 12.12
C ARG A 52 5.13 7.83 12.16
N ASP A 53 4.62 9.03 11.98
CA ASP A 53 5.43 10.26 11.90
C ASP A 53 6.07 10.66 13.24
N GLY A 54 5.43 10.32 14.37
CA GLY A 54 5.77 10.93 15.66
C GLY A 54 5.42 12.42 15.69
N GLY A 55 5.97 13.15 16.67
CA GLY A 55 5.72 14.58 16.85
C GLY A 55 4.29 14.92 17.32
N ASP A 56 3.86 16.16 17.05
CA ASP A 56 2.65 16.73 17.68
C ASP A 56 1.34 16.41 16.92
N ARG A 57 1.41 16.20 15.60
CA ARG A 57 0.20 15.92 14.79
C ARG A 57 -0.41 14.58 15.17
N PHE A 58 -1.70 14.59 15.45
CA PHE A 58 -2.46 13.39 15.84
C PHE A 58 -1.81 12.61 16.99
N LEU A 59 -1.18 13.30 17.95
CA LEU A 59 -0.49 12.68 19.09
C LEU A 59 0.62 11.71 18.62
N GLY A 60 1.33 12.08 17.56
CA GLY A 60 2.42 11.30 16.97
C GLY A 60 1.96 10.20 16.00
N LYS A 61 0.66 10.09 15.73
CA LYS A 61 0.08 9.01 14.91
C LYS A 61 -0.10 9.38 13.45
N GLY A 62 0.41 10.51 13.00
CA GLY A 62 0.45 10.86 11.57
C GLY A 62 1.11 9.76 10.73
N VAL A 63 0.75 9.67 9.46
CA VAL A 63 1.32 8.70 8.50
C VAL A 63 1.82 9.38 7.23
N THR A 64 2.14 10.67 7.28
CA THR A 64 2.58 11.45 6.11
C THR A 64 3.88 10.94 5.52
N THR A 65 4.77 10.38 6.34
CA THR A 65 6.01 9.74 5.88
C THR A 65 5.71 8.49 5.05
N ALA A 66 4.83 7.62 5.55
CA ALA A 66 4.40 6.42 4.82
C ALA A 66 3.70 6.79 3.50
N VAL A 67 2.83 7.82 3.52
CA VAL A 67 2.20 8.37 2.31
C VAL A 67 3.24 8.92 1.33
N GLY A 68 4.29 9.58 1.83
CA GLY A 68 5.40 10.07 1.03
C GLY A 68 6.14 8.93 0.31
N TYR A 69 6.37 7.81 0.99
CA TYR A 69 6.98 6.62 0.36
C TYR A 69 6.09 6.02 -0.73
N VAL A 70 4.77 5.96 -0.52
CA VAL A 70 3.81 5.49 -1.56
C VAL A 70 3.90 6.37 -2.80
N ASN A 71 3.87 7.69 -2.63
CA ASN A 71 3.84 8.66 -3.73
C ASN A 71 5.21 8.91 -4.40
N GLY A 72 6.30 8.44 -3.79
CA GLY A 72 7.65 8.62 -4.28
C GLY A 72 8.27 7.28 -4.68
N GLU A 73 9.15 6.77 -3.82
CA GLU A 73 10.00 5.61 -4.12
C GLU A 73 9.22 4.37 -4.59
N ILE A 74 8.07 4.08 -3.97
CA ILE A 74 7.22 2.96 -4.39
C ILE A 74 6.61 3.23 -5.77
N ALA A 75 6.06 4.43 -5.98
CA ALA A 75 5.44 4.79 -7.26
C ALA A 75 6.43 4.73 -8.42
N ASP A 76 7.66 5.18 -8.19
CA ASP A 76 8.71 5.20 -9.21
C ASP A 76 9.15 3.80 -9.62
N VAL A 77 9.20 2.85 -8.68
CA VAL A 77 9.62 1.46 -8.93
C VAL A 77 8.51 0.63 -9.58
N LEU A 78 7.26 0.82 -9.18
CA LEU A 78 6.14 -0.02 -9.64
C LEU A 78 5.46 0.45 -10.92
N ARG A 79 5.63 1.73 -11.31
CA ARG A 79 5.06 2.24 -12.56
C ARG A 79 5.62 1.45 -13.75
N GLY A 80 4.72 1.00 -14.63
CA GLY A 80 5.08 0.16 -15.78
C GLY A 80 5.13 -1.34 -15.49
N MET A 81 4.93 -1.77 -14.24
CA MET A 81 4.80 -3.19 -13.92
C MET A 81 3.40 -3.70 -14.22
N ASP A 82 3.29 -4.99 -14.52
CA ASP A 82 2.02 -5.69 -14.73
C ASP A 82 1.34 -6.00 -13.39
N ALA A 83 0.16 -5.44 -13.15
CA ALA A 83 -0.63 -5.66 -11.93
C ALA A 83 -1.08 -7.12 -11.74
N LEU A 84 -1.06 -7.95 -12.79
CA LEU A 84 -1.36 -9.38 -12.70
C LEU A 84 -0.22 -10.17 -12.01
N GLU A 85 1.00 -9.63 -11.98
CA GLU A 85 2.18 -10.26 -11.39
C GLU A 85 2.33 -9.93 -9.89
N GLN A 86 1.28 -10.21 -9.11
CA GLN A 86 1.20 -9.85 -7.68
C GLN A 86 2.43 -10.26 -6.87
N ARG A 87 2.96 -11.48 -7.09
CA ARG A 87 4.16 -11.95 -6.36
C ARG A 87 5.41 -11.15 -6.70
N GLN A 88 5.55 -10.71 -7.95
CA GLN A 88 6.68 -9.89 -8.36
C GLN A 88 6.57 -8.51 -7.73
N ILE A 89 5.38 -7.90 -7.75
CA ILE A 89 5.12 -6.61 -7.10
C ILE A 89 5.42 -6.68 -5.60
N ASP A 90 4.91 -7.70 -4.90
CA ASP A 90 5.16 -7.87 -3.47
C ASP A 90 6.64 -8.12 -3.16
N SER A 91 7.33 -8.87 -4.02
CA SER A 91 8.78 -9.11 -3.88
C SER A 91 9.58 -7.83 -4.09
N GLU A 92 9.19 -7.00 -5.05
CA GLU A 92 9.82 -5.71 -5.31
C GLU A 92 9.60 -4.75 -4.14
N LEU A 93 8.38 -4.68 -3.59
CA LEU A 93 8.07 -3.88 -2.40
C LEU A 93 8.91 -4.29 -1.17
N VAL A 94 9.07 -5.60 -0.94
CA VAL A 94 9.89 -6.13 0.16
C VAL A 94 11.38 -5.87 -0.08
N SER A 95 11.86 -6.07 -1.31
CA SER A 95 13.24 -5.81 -1.70
C SER A 95 13.58 -4.33 -1.56
N LEU A 96 12.67 -3.46 -2.02
CA LEU A 96 12.80 -2.01 -1.93
C LEU A 96 12.93 -1.60 -0.46
N ASP A 97 12.04 -2.04 0.43
CA ASP A 97 12.15 -1.73 1.86
C ASP A 97 13.49 -2.20 2.45
N GLY A 98 13.92 -3.42 2.13
CA GLY A 98 15.22 -3.96 2.51
C GLY A 98 15.35 -4.38 3.98
N THR A 99 14.31 -4.23 4.80
CA THR A 99 14.29 -4.66 6.20
C THR A 99 13.39 -5.89 6.40
N ALA A 100 13.76 -6.77 7.33
CA ALA A 100 12.99 -8.00 7.58
C ALA A 100 11.56 -7.72 8.07
N ASN A 101 11.34 -6.58 8.74
CA ASN A 101 10.08 -6.20 9.37
C ASN A 101 9.38 -5.02 8.69
N LYS A 102 9.81 -4.61 7.49
CA LYS A 102 9.18 -3.53 6.71
C LYS A 102 9.23 -2.15 7.39
N ALA A 103 10.23 -1.92 8.25
CA ALA A 103 10.32 -0.74 9.09
C ALA A 103 10.79 0.53 8.35
N ARG A 104 11.38 0.41 7.15
CA ARG A 104 11.90 1.58 6.42
C ARG A 104 10.78 2.33 5.71
N LEU A 105 10.02 1.62 4.88
CA LEU A 105 8.89 2.17 4.12
C LEU A 105 7.61 2.15 4.96
N GLY A 106 7.52 1.24 5.92
CA GLY A 106 6.33 0.99 6.72
C GLY A 106 5.48 -0.12 6.13
N ALA A 107 5.11 -1.08 6.97
CA ALA A 107 4.20 -2.17 6.60
C ALA A 107 2.84 -1.65 6.10
N ASN A 108 2.39 -0.49 6.59
CA ASN A 108 1.20 0.20 6.15
C ASN A 108 1.31 0.74 4.71
N ALA A 109 2.46 1.28 4.30
CA ALA A 109 2.67 1.67 2.90
C ALA A 109 2.67 0.44 1.98
N ILE A 110 3.47 -0.58 2.33
CA ILE A 110 3.63 -1.80 1.52
C ILE A 110 2.31 -2.54 1.36
N LEU A 111 1.59 -2.76 2.47
CA LEU A 111 0.31 -3.49 2.43
C LEU A 111 -0.77 -2.72 1.68
N GLY A 112 -0.80 -1.39 1.82
CA GLY A 112 -1.76 -0.54 1.11
C GLY A 112 -1.62 -0.68 -0.41
N VAL A 113 -0.38 -0.63 -0.90
CA VAL A 113 -0.05 -0.79 -2.32
C VAL A 113 -0.38 -2.21 -2.78
N SER A 114 0.10 -3.23 -2.06
CA SER A 114 -0.13 -4.65 -2.38
C SER A 114 -1.62 -4.98 -2.56
N LEU A 115 -2.47 -4.53 -1.64
CA LEU A 115 -3.92 -4.76 -1.72
C LEU A 115 -4.61 -3.93 -2.80
N ALA A 116 -4.15 -2.69 -3.05
CA ALA A 116 -4.71 -1.85 -4.09
C ALA A 116 -4.40 -2.41 -5.49
N VAL A 117 -3.19 -2.95 -5.70
CA VAL A 117 -2.80 -3.67 -6.92
C VAL A 117 -3.71 -4.87 -7.15
N ALA A 118 -3.87 -5.75 -6.15
CA ALA A 118 -4.73 -6.92 -6.27
C ALA A 118 -6.18 -6.57 -6.64
N LYS A 119 -6.70 -5.46 -6.09
CA LYS A 119 -8.03 -4.95 -6.44
C LYS A 119 -8.10 -4.40 -7.86
N ALA A 120 -7.09 -3.67 -8.31
CA ALA A 120 -7.02 -3.14 -9.66
C ALA A 120 -6.98 -4.30 -10.68
N ALA A 121 -6.15 -5.30 -10.42
CA ALA A 121 -6.03 -6.52 -11.22
C ALA A 121 -7.33 -7.35 -11.24
N ALA A 122 -8.02 -7.50 -10.10
CA ALA A 122 -9.32 -8.16 -10.06
C ALA A 122 -10.36 -7.43 -10.92
N LEU A 123 -10.37 -6.09 -10.87
CA LEU A 123 -11.27 -5.26 -11.69
C LEU A 123 -10.93 -5.33 -13.18
N GLU A 124 -9.64 -5.36 -13.55
CA GLU A 124 -9.19 -5.55 -14.93
C GLU A 124 -9.69 -6.87 -15.52
N LEU A 125 -9.73 -7.94 -14.71
CA LEU A 125 -10.23 -9.25 -15.13
C LEU A 125 -11.75 -9.40 -14.97
N GLU A 126 -12.46 -8.34 -14.56
CA GLU A 126 -13.88 -8.36 -14.23
C GLU A 126 -14.26 -9.45 -13.21
N LEU A 127 -13.34 -9.76 -12.29
CA LEU A 127 -13.52 -10.75 -11.25
C LEU A 127 -13.82 -10.07 -9.90
N PRO A 128 -14.73 -10.62 -9.08
CA PRO A 128 -14.78 -10.22 -7.69
C PRO A 128 -13.47 -10.63 -7.00
N LEU A 129 -12.99 -9.79 -6.08
CA LEU A 129 -11.66 -9.96 -5.45
C LEU A 129 -11.42 -11.37 -4.89
N TYR A 130 -12.42 -11.99 -4.26
CA TYR A 130 -12.29 -13.33 -3.69
C TYR A 130 -12.07 -14.44 -4.74
N ARG A 131 -12.49 -14.23 -6.00
CA ARG A 131 -12.19 -15.13 -7.12
C ARG A 131 -10.83 -14.87 -7.74
N TYR A 132 -10.38 -13.62 -7.72
CA TYR A 132 -9.04 -13.26 -8.20
C TYR A 132 -7.95 -13.80 -7.28
N VAL A 133 -8.16 -13.74 -5.96
CA VAL A 133 -7.17 -14.16 -4.95
C VAL A 133 -7.15 -15.68 -4.71
N GLY A 134 -8.28 -16.37 -4.85
CA GLY A 134 -8.45 -17.78 -4.47
C GLY A 134 -8.34 -18.75 -5.63
#